data_AF-A0A4C1Y4I0-F1
#
_entry.id   AF-A0A4C1Y4I0-F1
#
_cell.length_a   1.000
_cell.length_b   1.000
_cell.length_c   1.000
_cell.angle_alpha   90.00
_cell.angle_beta   90.00
_cell.angle_gamma   90.00
#
_symmetry.space_group_name_H-M   'P 1'
#
loop_
_entity.id
_entity.type
_entity.pdbx_description
1 polymer ?
#
loop_
_entity_poly.entity_id
_entity_poly.type
_entity_poly.pdbx_seq_one_letter_code
_entity_poly.pdbx_strand_id
1 'polypeptide(L)'
;MEDEGVLTLKSVEPALARFNEDAVPHHVRLLKIHHQHIREFSEAGDWSRVKAEQTNARRVAGQLRALLDDLAQLRQRSGLGSCCF
;
A
#
# COMPACT_ATOMS: atom_id res chain seq x y z
N MET A 1 29.91 14.46 -6.16
CA MET A 1 29.67 13.09 -6.65
C MET A 1 30.55 12.20 -5.79
N GLU A 2 30.11 11.26 -4.98
CA GLU A 2 28.83 10.60 -4.74
C GLU A 2 28.93 10.03 -3.30
N ASP A 3 27.87 10.13 -2.51
CA ASP A 3 27.59 9.16 -1.43
C ASP A 3 26.08 9.16 -1.21
N GLU A 4 25.34 8.72 -2.25
CA GLU A 4 23.96 8.27 -2.08
C GLU A 4 24.04 6.99 -1.24
N GLY A 5 24.07 7.20 0.09
CA GLY A 5 24.32 6.18 1.08
C GLY A 5 23.45 4.94 0.86
N VAL A 6 24.10 3.88 0.40
CA VAL A 6 23.49 2.55 0.27
C VAL A 6 23.01 2.14 1.66
N LEU A 7 21.69 2.09 1.85
CA LEU A 7 21.11 1.61 3.09
C LEU A 7 21.44 0.12 3.23
N THR A 8 22.19 -0.24 4.26
CA THR A 8 22.50 -1.65 4.55
C THR A 8 21.21 -2.44 4.80
N LEU A 9 21.09 -3.66 4.29
CA LEU A 9 19.90 -4.51 4.46
C LEU A 9 19.37 -4.57 5.91
N LYS A 10 20.27 -4.58 6.90
CA LYS A 10 19.92 -4.60 8.33
C LYS A 10 19.19 -3.36 8.83
N SER A 11 19.40 -2.19 8.23
CA SER A 11 18.64 -0.97 8.61
C SER A 11 17.25 -0.93 7.97
N VAL A 12 17.02 -1.76 6.95
CA VAL A 12 15.82 -1.80 6.11
C VAL A 12 14.85 -2.90 6.56
N GLU A 13 15.35 -3.97 7.17
CA GLU A 13 14.57 -5.10 7.70
C GLU A 13 13.39 -4.69 8.61
N PRO A 14 13.54 -3.79 9.60
CA PRO A 14 12.42 -3.41 10.48
C PRO A 14 11.30 -2.68 9.73
N ALA A 15 11.67 -1.90 8.71
CA ALA A 15 10.71 -1.23 7.85
C ALA A 15 9.97 -2.25 6.97
N LEU A 16 10.69 -3.18 6.33
CA LEU A 16 10.12 -4.25 5.51
C LEU A 16 9.18 -5.17 6.31
N ALA A 17 9.55 -5.54 7.55
CA ALA A 17 8.72 -6.35 8.43
C ALA A 17 7.39 -5.64 8.73
N ARG A 18 7.44 -4.35 9.11
CA ARG A 18 6.23 -3.54 9.35
C ARG A 18 5.33 -3.42 8.13
N PHE A 19 5.92 -3.33 6.92
CA PHE A 19 5.14 -3.28 5.69
C PHE A 19 4.41 -4.59 5.41
N ASN A 20 5.10 -5.72 5.56
CA ASN A 20 4.57 -7.05 5.24
C ASN A 20 3.58 -7.57 6.30
N GLU A 21 3.87 -7.35 7.58
CA GLU A 21 3.09 -7.92 8.68
C GLU A 21 1.83 -7.10 8.96
N ASP A 22 1.91 -5.77 8.89
CA ASP A 22 0.84 -4.89 9.37
C ASP A 22 0.24 -4.02 8.26
N ALA A 23 1.07 -3.23 7.58
CA ALA A 23 0.56 -2.12 6.79
C ALA A 23 -0.13 -2.56 5.49
N VAL A 24 0.48 -3.44 4.70
CA VAL A 24 -0.15 -3.96 3.46
C VAL A 24 -1.41 -4.78 3.80
N PRO A 25 -1.38 -5.76 4.72
CA PRO A 25 -2.58 -6.55 5.07
C PRO A 25 -3.73 -5.68 5.59
N HIS A 26 -3.44 -4.62 6.35
CA HIS A 26 -4.45 -3.68 6.85
C HIS A 26 -5.20 -2.98 5.70
N HIS A 27 -4.48 -2.37 4.75
CA HIS A 27 -5.11 -1.66 3.63
C HIS A 27 -5.88 -2.62 2.71
N VAL A 28 -5.36 -3.82 2.46
CA VAL A 28 -6.08 -4.86 1.69
C VAL A 28 -7.37 -5.28 2.39
N ARG A 29 -7.35 -5.44 3.72
CA ARG A 29 -8.55 -5.73 4.51
C ARG A 29 -9.59 -4.61 4.38
N LEU A 30 -9.17 -3.35 4.50
CA LEU A 30 -10.07 -2.21 4.33
C LEU A 30 -10.70 -2.16 2.93
N LEU A 31 -9.92 -2.43 1.88
CA LEU A 31 -10.45 -2.49 0.51
C LEU A 31 -11.51 -3.59 0.34
N LYS A 32 -11.33 -4.76 0.96
CA LYS A 32 -12.33 -5.83 0.96
C LYS A 32 -13.63 -5.40 1.67
N ILE A 33 -13.50 -4.68 2.79
CA ILE A 33 -14.65 -4.14 3.53
C ILE A 33 -15.41 -3.13 2.68
N HIS A 34 -14.73 -2.14 2.10
CA HIS A 34 -15.36 -1.15 1.23
C HIS A 34 -16.04 -1.79 0.02
N HIS A 35 -15.42 -2.80 -0.59
CA HIS A 35 -16.04 -3.55 -1.69
C HIS A 35 -17.35 -4.23 -1.26
N GLN A 36 -17.37 -4.85 -0.08
CA GLN A 36 -18.58 -5.47 0.47
C GLN A 36 -19.68 -4.44 0.72
N HIS A 37 -19.37 -3.30 1.35
CA HIS A 37 -20.35 -2.24 1.60
C HIS A 37 -20.89 -1.62 0.30
N ILE A 38 -20.05 -1.41 -0.71
CA ILE A 38 -20.49 -0.92 -2.03
C ILE A 38 -21.55 -1.87 -2.61
N ARG A 39 -21.32 -3.19 -2.51
CA ARG A 39 -22.27 -4.19 -2.98
C ARG A 39 -23.58 -4.13 -2.20
N GLU A 40 -23.51 -4.16 -0.87
CA GLU A 40 -24.70 -4.13 0.00
C GLU A 40 -25.54 -2.86 -0.21
N PHE A 41 -24.90 -1.69 -0.31
CA PHE A 41 -25.61 -0.42 -0.55
C PHE A 41 -26.15 -0.31 -1.98
N SER A 42 -25.47 -0.92 -2.96
CA SER A 42 -25.99 -1.00 -4.33
C SER A 42 -27.23 -1.88 -4.42
N GLU A 43 -27.22 -3.02 -3.73
CA GLU A 43 -28.37 -3.93 -3.63
C GLU A 43 -29.56 -3.27 -2.90
N ALA A 44 -29.28 -2.42 -1.90
CA ALA A 44 -30.29 -1.62 -1.20
C ALA A 44 -30.76 -0.36 -1.97
N GLY A 45 -30.15 -0.03 -3.11
CA GLY A 45 -30.45 1.18 -3.89
C GLY A 45 -29.99 2.51 -3.25
N ASP A 46 -29.16 2.47 -2.21
CA ASP A 46 -28.62 3.66 -1.54
C ASP A 46 -27.37 4.19 -2.27
N TRP A 47 -27.60 4.86 -3.39
CA TRP A 47 -26.54 5.39 -4.25
C TRP A 47 -25.70 6.48 -3.58
N SER A 48 -26.25 7.18 -2.57
CA SER A 48 -25.52 8.19 -1.80
C SER A 48 -24.40 7.53 -1.01
N ARG A 49 -24.72 6.44 -0.29
CA ARG A 49 -23.72 5.65 0.45
C ARG A 49 -22.75 4.94 -0.46
N VAL A 50 -23.20 4.42 -1.61
CA VAL A 50 -22.29 3.82 -2.61
C VAL A 50 -21.21 4.82 -3.03
N LYS A 51 -21.58 6.07 -3.34
CA LYS A 51 -20.62 7.11 -3.76
C LYS A 51 -19.64 7.48 -2.64
N ALA A 52 -20.12 7.53 -1.40
CA ALA A 52 -19.26 7.75 -0.23
C ALA A 52 -18.24 6.60 -0.06
N GLU A 53 -18.70 5.35 -0.10
CA GLU A 53 -17.82 4.18 0.03
C GLU A 53 -16.82 4.06 -1.12
N GLN A 54 -17.22 4.38 -2.36
CA GLN A 54 -16.27 4.44 -3.49
C GLN A 54 -15.18 5.49 -3.28
N THR A 55 -15.53 6.64 -2.69
CA THR A 55 -14.55 7.68 -2.36
C THR A 55 -13.58 7.20 -1.28
N ASN A 56 -14.09 6.52 -0.26
CA ASN A 56 -13.27 5.92 0.80
C ASN A 56 -12.33 4.83 0.23
N ALA A 57 -12.86 3.92 -0.60
CA ALA A 57 -12.07 2.89 -1.27
C ALA A 57 -10.93 3.46 -2.13
N ARG A 58 -11.20 4.53 -2.90
CA ARG A 58 -10.17 5.25 -3.68
C ARG A 58 -9.08 5.82 -2.79
N ARG A 59 -9.44 6.37 -1.62
CA ARG A 59 -8.46 6.90 -0.66
C ARG A 59 -7.55 5.79 -0.13
N VAL A 60 -8.11 4.67 0.30
CA VAL A 60 -7.35 3.51 0.80
C VAL A 60 -6.45 2.92 -0.30
N ALA A 61 -6.94 2.84 -1.53
CA ALA A 61 -6.13 2.40 -2.67
C ALA A 61 -4.94 3.34 -2.94
N GLY A 62 -5.16 4.66 -2.82
CA GLY A 62 -4.09 5.66 -2.93
C GLY A 62 -3.02 5.51 -1.84
N GLN A 63 -3.44 5.26 -0.59
CA GLN A 63 -2.53 5.00 0.53
C GLN A 63 -1.71 3.73 0.30
N LEU A 64 -2.36 2.64 -0.16
CA LEU A 64 -1.66 1.40 -0.50
C LEU A 64 -0.65 1.61 -1.64
N ARG A 65 -1.01 2.39 -2.66
CA ARG A 65 -0.09 2.69 -3.76
C ARG A 65 1.14 3.47 -3.29
N ALA A 66 0.95 4.53 -2.50
CA ALA A 66 2.05 5.29 -1.93
C ALA A 66 2.98 4.39 -1.10
N LEU A 67 2.42 3.48 -0.32
CA LEU A 67 3.17 2.52 0.48
C LEU A 67 4.00 1.54 -0.39
N LEU A 68 3.45 1.09 -1.50
CA LEU A 68 4.17 0.25 -2.47
C LEU A 68 5.28 1.02 -3.19
N ASP A 69 5.04 2.30 -3.51
CA ASP A 69 6.04 3.19 -4.13
C ASP A 69 7.21 3.47 -3.15
N ASP A 70 6.93 3.63 -1.86
CA ASP A 70 7.95 3.76 -0.81
C ASP A 70 8.80 2.49 -0.68
N LEU A 71 8.17 1.31 -0.72
CA LEU A 71 8.86 0.02 -0.76
C LEU A 71 9.75 -0.13 -2.01
N ALA A 72 9.28 0.31 -3.17
CA ALA A 72 10.04 0.26 -4.41
C ALA A 72 11.28 1.17 -4.35
N GLN A 73 11.15 2.37 -3.80
CA GLN A 73 12.28 3.29 -3.57
C GLN A 73 13.26 2.70 -2.55
N LEU A 74 12.75 2.10 -1.47
CA LEU A 74 13.58 1.45 -0.45
C LEU A 74 14.38 0.29 -1.04
N ARG A 75 13.78 -0.50 -1.94
CA ARG A 75 14.46 -1.57 -2.68
C ARG A 75 15.57 -1.02 -3.61
N GLN A 76 15.34 0.11 -4.25
CA GLN A 76 16.33 0.75 -5.12
C GLN A 76 17.54 1.25 -4.31
N ARG A 77 17.31 1.89 -3.16
CA ARG A 77 18.35 2.44 -2.28
C ARG A 77 19.17 1.38 -1.53
N SER A 78 18.61 0.19 -1.34
CA SER A 78 19.28 -0.93 -0.67
C SER A 78 20.12 -1.80 -1.61
N GLY A 79 20.26 -1.42 -2.88
CA GLY A 79 21.08 -2.15 -3.87
C GLY A 79 20.48 -3.46 -4.34
N LEU A 80 19.28 -3.83 -3.89
CA LEU A 80 18.55 -5.04 -4.27
C LEU A 80 18.07 -5.05 -5.74
N GLY A 81 18.39 -4.01 -6.52
CA GLY A 81 18.08 -3.89 -7.94
C GLY A 81 19.29 -3.71 -8.88
N SER A 82 20.53 -3.76 -8.38
CA SER A 82 21.74 -3.50 -9.20
C SER A 82 22.56 -4.75 -9.56
N CYS A 83 22.22 -5.92 -9.03
CA CYS A 83 22.90 -7.17 -9.37
C CYS A 83 21.95 -8.10 -10.14
N CYS A 84 22.31 -8.35 -11.41
CA CYS A 84 21.86 -9.42 -12.30
C CYS A 84 20.58 -9.17 -13.12
N PHE A 85 20.76 -8.59 -14.32
CA PHE A 85 20.45 -9.27 -15.58
C PHE A 85 21.47 -8.85 -16.65
#